data_AF-A0A349DTI7-F1
#
_entry.id   AF-A0A349DTI7-F1
#
_cell.length_a   1.000
_cell.length_b   1.000
_cell.length_c   1.000
_cell.angle_alpha   90.00
_cell.angle_beta   90.00
_cell.angle_gamma   90.00
#
_symmetry.space_group_name_H-M   'P 1'
#
loop_
_entity.id
_entity.type
_entity.pdbx_description
1 polymer ?
#
loop_
_entity_poly.entity_id
_entity_poly.type
_entity_poly.pdbx_seq_one_letter_code
_entity_poly.pdbx_strand_id
1 'polypeptide(L)'
;MLKFFFLFASLCLLGACNQTYQQNGHKTSDALTRVKALDYYKVNEPVENLDNDVPNPLSRDNKVFLPGRTFVYNYTYLKNNQPQTCVVTVDQSGKGGLIPWKLSPQPQYNELNHPVEQIRLRVCKTKAHTSLANEQTIIKYEYWNKKGRILIPLLTGVVEDSSQIFLHPPRGYAFLMTEFNPFPIIKFPLKLGKTWKNENHIPPSMVEELIKIDEVAVRTIQYTIDSKTLLKTTLGDLVCYKVIASSKGQINGQPKESKLHAFFNEEYGFVKLNYTNIDGSLLTFDLMDIIDDKLVSK
;
A
#
# COMPACT_ATOMS: atom_id res chain seq x y z
N MET A 1 -27.42 -2.00 27.48
CA MET A 1 -27.07 -2.78 26.27
C MET A 1 -27.21 -1.87 25.07
N LEU A 2 -26.13 -1.23 24.62
CA LEU A 2 -26.15 -0.31 23.49
C LEU A 2 -25.08 -0.77 22.49
N LYS A 3 -25.51 -1.25 21.32
CA LYS A 3 -24.63 -1.63 20.21
C LYS A 3 -24.27 -0.35 19.46
N PHE A 4 -23.00 0.05 19.49
CA PHE A 4 -22.47 1.07 18.59
C PHE A 4 -22.15 0.43 17.23
N PHE A 5 -22.92 0.77 16.21
CA PHE A 5 -22.56 0.58 14.80
C PHE A 5 -21.77 1.80 14.36
N PHE A 6 -20.52 1.61 13.91
CA PHE A 6 -19.80 2.63 13.15
C PHE A 6 -20.16 2.47 11.68
N LEU A 7 -20.94 3.42 11.16
CA LEU A 7 -21.22 3.59 9.74
C LEU A 7 -20.13 4.54 9.18
N PHE A 8 -19.27 4.06 8.29
CA PHE A 8 -18.38 4.93 7.53
C PHE A 8 -19.08 5.34 6.24
N ALA A 9 -19.61 6.56 6.21
CA ALA A 9 -20.03 7.24 5.00
C ALA A 9 -19.13 8.48 4.82
N SER A 10 -18.19 8.41 3.89
CA SER A 10 -17.45 9.58 3.42
C SER A 10 -18.41 10.42 2.58
N LEU A 11 -18.98 11.46 3.19
CA LEU A 11 -19.93 12.37 2.58
C LEU A 11 -19.18 13.35 1.66
N CYS A 12 -19.22 13.12 0.35
CA CYS A 12 -18.87 14.15 -0.63
C CYS A 12 -19.99 15.20 -0.67
N LEU A 13 -19.75 16.36 -0.09
CA LEU A 13 -20.61 17.53 -0.23
C LEU A 13 -20.44 18.13 -1.63
N LEU A 14 -21.43 17.89 -2.49
CA LEU A 14 -21.71 18.72 -3.66
C LEU A 14 -22.35 20.03 -3.18
N GLY A 15 -21.59 21.12 -3.28
CA GLY A 15 -22.08 22.48 -3.12
C GLY A 15 -21.78 23.29 -4.36
N ALA A 16 -22.78 23.47 -5.23
CA ALA A 16 -22.73 24.41 -6.33
C ALA A 16 -22.64 25.84 -5.77
N CYS A 17 -21.58 26.57 -6.14
CA CYS A 17 -21.56 28.02 -6.05
C CYS A 17 -21.04 28.57 -7.38
N ASN A 18 -21.97 29.10 -8.18
CA ASN A 18 -21.68 29.92 -9.35
C ASN A 18 -21.08 31.23 -8.86
N GLN A 19 -19.79 31.46 -9.14
CA GLN A 19 -19.25 32.81 -9.25
C GLN A 19 -18.39 32.88 -10.52
N THR A 20 -18.89 33.69 -11.46
CA THR A 20 -18.19 34.20 -12.62
C THR A 20 -16.84 34.78 -12.21
N TYR A 21 -15.75 34.12 -12.59
CA TYR A 21 -14.42 34.70 -12.56
C TYR A 21 -14.03 35.12 -13.98
N GLN A 22 -13.87 36.42 -14.15
CA GLN A 22 -13.41 37.06 -15.37
C GLN A 22 -12.01 36.57 -15.75
N GLN A 23 -11.81 36.39 -17.05
CA GLN A 23 -10.51 36.25 -17.67
C GLN A 23 -9.66 37.47 -17.33
N ASN A 24 -8.55 37.27 -16.62
CA ASN A 24 -7.41 38.17 -16.65
C ASN A 24 -6.14 37.32 -16.79
N GLY A 25 -5.50 37.49 -17.94
CA GLY A 25 -4.27 36.81 -18.29
C GLY A 25 -3.16 37.18 -17.33
N HIS A 26 -2.71 36.20 -16.56
CA HIS A 26 -1.36 36.18 -16.00
C HIS A 26 -0.59 35.05 -16.65
N LYS A 27 0.47 35.43 -17.35
CA LYS A 27 1.47 34.56 -17.96
C LYS A 27 1.90 33.48 -16.96
N THR A 28 1.44 32.24 -17.15
CA THR A 28 2.07 31.08 -16.53
C THR A 28 3.46 30.95 -17.14
N SER A 29 4.48 31.17 -16.32
CA SER A 29 5.87 30.95 -16.69
C SER A 29 6.04 29.53 -17.22
N ASP A 30 6.68 29.43 -18.38
CA ASP A 30 7.15 28.26 -19.12
C ASP A 30 8.08 27.31 -18.31
N ALA A 31 7.63 26.79 -17.16
CA ALA A 31 8.35 25.82 -16.34
C ALA A 31 7.98 24.35 -16.67
N LEU A 32 7.04 24.12 -17.59
CA LEU A 32 6.67 22.78 -18.08
C LEU A 32 7.48 22.34 -19.31
N THR A 33 8.55 23.08 -19.64
CA THR A 33 9.36 22.83 -20.83
C THR A 33 10.49 21.82 -20.54
N ARG A 34 10.31 20.61 -21.06
CA ARG A 34 11.35 19.60 -21.35
C ARG A 34 12.14 19.06 -20.16
N VAL A 35 11.57 18.05 -19.50
CA VAL A 35 12.36 17.08 -18.73
C VAL A 35 13.23 16.29 -19.72
N LYS A 36 14.45 16.78 -19.98
CA LYS A 36 15.55 15.92 -20.47
C LYS A 36 15.69 14.75 -19.51
N ALA A 37 15.79 13.52 -20.04
CA ALA A 37 15.98 12.26 -19.33
C ALA A 37 16.53 12.45 -17.91
N LEU A 38 15.62 12.69 -16.95
CA LEU A 38 16.02 12.73 -15.55
C LEU A 38 16.42 11.29 -15.24
N ASP A 39 17.60 11.12 -14.63
CA ASP A 39 17.95 9.85 -14.03
C ASP A 39 16.86 9.58 -12.98
N TYR A 40 15.89 8.72 -13.31
CA TYR A 40 14.68 8.51 -12.52
C TYR A 40 14.99 8.02 -11.09
N TYR A 41 16.21 7.55 -10.88
CA TYR A 41 16.76 7.15 -9.59
C TYR A 41 17.27 8.33 -8.75
N LYS A 42 17.45 9.50 -9.34
CA LYS A 42 17.96 10.73 -8.73
C LYS A 42 16.93 11.85 -8.62
N VAL A 43 15.66 11.59 -8.96
CA VAL A 43 14.62 12.60 -8.78
C VAL A 43 14.34 12.74 -7.29
N ASN A 44 14.32 13.99 -6.83
CA ASN A 44 13.91 14.30 -5.47
C ASN A 44 12.45 13.90 -5.27
N GLU A 45 12.15 13.46 -4.06
CA GLU A 45 10.78 13.18 -3.66
C GLU A 45 9.97 14.49 -3.64
N PRO A 46 8.72 14.47 -4.17
CA PRO A 46 7.85 15.64 -4.07
C PRO A 46 7.66 16.06 -2.61
N VAL A 47 7.58 17.37 -2.35
CA VAL A 47 7.54 17.93 -0.99
C VAL A 47 6.35 17.40 -0.19
N GLU A 48 5.21 17.17 -0.85
CA GLU A 48 4.01 16.57 -0.27
C GLU A 48 4.23 15.16 0.28
N ASN A 49 5.24 14.45 -0.21
CA ASN A 49 5.60 13.10 0.22
C ASN A 49 6.69 13.08 1.30
N LEU A 50 7.24 14.25 1.66
CA LEU A 50 8.22 14.38 2.73
C LEU A 50 7.54 14.44 4.10
N ASP A 51 8.30 14.02 5.10
CA ASP A 51 8.01 14.28 6.51
C ASP A 51 7.94 15.81 6.72
N ASN A 52 6.86 16.31 7.33
CA ASN A 52 6.63 17.74 7.51
C ASN A 52 7.09 18.31 8.87
N ASP A 53 7.91 17.56 9.61
CA ASP A 53 8.42 17.91 10.94
C ASP A 53 7.36 18.10 12.05
N VAL A 54 6.06 17.92 11.76
CA VAL A 54 4.98 17.96 12.78
C VAL A 54 4.78 16.59 13.40
N PRO A 55 4.90 16.39 14.72
CA PRO A 55 4.72 15.07 15.33
C PRO A 55 3.38 14.41 14.98
N ASN A 56 3.40 13.11 14.65
CA ASN A 56 2.18 12.33 14.50
C ASN A 56 1.83 11.67 15.84
N PRO A 57 0.79 12.13 16.57
CA PRO A 57 0.44 11.54 17.87
C PRO A 57 -0.06 10.09 17.76
N LEU A 58 -0.45 9.65 16.56
CA LEU A 58 -1.04 8.33 16.29
C LEU A 58 0.01 7.23 16.13
N SER A 59 1.29 7.57 16.29
CA SER A 59 2.39 6.62 16.29
C SER A 59 2.98 6.38 17.69
N ARG A 60 2.36 6.95 18.73
CA ARG A 60 2.91 6.95 20.11
C ARG A 60 2.80 5.59 20.79
N ASP A 61 1.78 4.82 20.45
CA ASP A 61 1.51 3.48 20.98
C ASP A 61 1.93 2.35 20.03
N ASN A 62 2.50 2.70 18.87
CA ASN A 62 3.13 1.74 17.98
C ASN A 62 4.27 1.01 18.70
N LYS A 63 4.33 -0.31 18.53
CA LYS A 63 5.42 -1.18 19.03
C LYS A 63 6.23 -1.74 17.88
N VAL A 64 5.57 -2.04 16.77
CA VAL A 64 6.17 -2.61 15.56
C VAL A 64 6.50 -1.51 14.56
N PHE A 65 5.50 -0.73 14.15
CA PHE A 65 5.61 0.28 13.11
C PHE A 65 6.12 1.61 13.67
N LEU A 66 7.33 1.60 14.22
CA LEU A 66 7.93 2.76 14.85
C LEU A 66 8.33 3.85 13.83
N PRO A 67 8.14 5.15 14.14
CA PRO A 67 8.56 6.24 13.27
C PRO A 67 10.03 6.14 12.83
N GLY A 68 10.30 6.29 11.54
CA GLY A 68 11.65 6.17 10.96
C GLY A 68 12.12 4.74 10.67
N ARG A 69 11.33 3.72 11.03
CA ARG A 69 11.60 2.33 10.67
C ARG A 69 11.22 2.05 9.22
N THR A 70 12.02 1.24 8.53
CA THR A 70 11.76 0.78 7.17
C THR A 70 11.75 -0.74 7.12
N PHE A 71 10.67 -1.31 6.60
CA PHE A 71 10.51 -2.75 6.37
C PHE A 71 10.77 -3.05 4.90
N VAL A 72 11.68 -3.97 4.65
CA VAL A 72 12.15 -4.29 3.30
C VAL A 72 11.58 -5.63 2.86
N TYR A 73 10.74 -5.63 1.83
CA TYR A 73 10.08 -6.82 1.32
C TYR A 73 10.57 -7.20 -0.07
N ASN A 74 10.91 -8.47 -0.24
CA ASN A 74 10.91 -9.07 -1.57
C ASN A 74 9.49 -9.50 -1.93
N TYR A 75 9.21 -9.64 -3.22
CA TYR A 75 7.93 -10.16 -3.67
C TYR A 75 8.08 -11.21 -4.76
N THR A 76 7.09 -12.10 -4.82
CA THR A 76 6.89 -13.01 -5.96
C THR A 76 5.48 -12.80 -6.49
N TYR A 77 5.36 -12.61 -7.81
CA TYR A 77 4.07 -12.49 -8.49
C TYR A 77 3.94 -13.64 -9.49
N LEU A 78 2.92 -14.47 -9.36
CA LEU A 78 2.61 -15.56 -10.30
C LEU A 78 1.30 -15.28 -11.02
N LYS A 79 1.34 -15.26 -12.35
CA LYS A 79 0.14 -15.19 -13.20
C LYS A 79 0.14 -16.39 -14.13
N ASN A 80 -0.95 -17.16 -14.15
CA ASN A 80 -1.02 -18.43 -14.88
C ASN A 80 0.15 -19.39 -14.53
N ASN A 81 0.51 -19.45 -13.24
CA ASN A 81 1.66 -20.20 -12.71
C ASN A 81 3.03 -19.79 -13.28
N GLN A 82 3.14 -18.66 -13.98
CA GLN A 82 4.39 -18.13 -14.49
C GLN A 82 4.83 -16.93 -13.65
N PRO A 83 6.10 -16.88 -13.21
CA PRO A 83 6.67 -15.71 -12.57
C PRO A 83 6.51 -14.46 -13.43
N GLN A 84 6.10 -13.38 -12.80
CA GLN A 84 5.96 -12.06 -13.39
C GLN A 84 6.72 -11.05 -12.55
N THR A 85 7.23 -10.03 -13.22
CA THR A 85 7.81 -8.85 -12.60
C THR A 85 7.00 -7.64 -12.99
N CYS A 86 6.68 -6.78 -12.03
CA CYS A 86 6.10 -5.47 -12.31
C CYS A 86 7.17 -4.60 -12.96
N VAL A 87 6.91 -4.14 -14.18
CA VAL A 87 7.79 -3.23 -14.93
C VAL A 87 7.08 -1.90 -15.04
N VAL A 88 7.64 -0.88 -14.40
CA VAL A 88 7.18 0.50 -14.52
C VAL A 88 7.86 1.11 -15.73
N THR A 89 7.09 1.69 -16.63
CA THR A 89 7.60 2.36 -17.83
C THR A 89 7.50 3.86 -17.62
N VAL A 90 8.64 4.54 -17.55
CA VAL A 90 8.62 6.00 -17.38
C VAL A 90 8.76 6.66 -18.74
N ASP A 91 7.69 7.31 -19.17
CA ASP A 91 7.64 8.04 -20.43
C ASP A 91 8.29 9.42 -20.26
N GLN A 92 9.26 9.72 -21.13
CA GLN A 92 9.94 11.01 -21.20
C GLN A 92 9.07 12.11 -21.84
N SER A 93 7.86 11.79 -22.31
CA SER A 93 6.97 12.73 -23.01
C SER A 93 6.45 13.88 -22.17
N GLY A 94 6.69 13.88 -20.84
CA GLY A 94 6.35 14.99 -19.95
C GLY A 94 4.84 15.24 -19.79
N LYS A 95 3.99 14.32 -20.26
CA LYS A 95 2.55 14.37 -19.97
C LYS A 95 2.35 13.90 -18.54
N GLY A 96 2.00 14.83 -17.64
CA GLY A 96 1.73 14.56 -16.21
C GLY A 96 0.52 13.66 -15.98
N GLY A 97 0.66 12.38 -16.33
CA GLY A 97 -0.35 11.34 -16.17
C GLY A 97 0.18 10.15 -15.36
N LEU A 98 -0.70 9.16 -15.17
CA LEU A 98 -0.40 7.90 -14.49
C LEU A 98 0.80 7.22 -15.13
N ILE A 99 1.75 6.75 -14.31
CA ILE A 99 2.97 6.10 -14.82
C ILE A 99 2.58 4.71 -15.36
N PRO A 100 2.78 4.44 -16.67
CA PRO A 100 2.44 3.15 -17.25
C PRO A 100 3.20 2.01 -16.59
N TRP A 101 2.56 0.85 -16.50
CA TRP A 101 3.20 -0.35 -15.97
C TRP A 101 2.66 -1.62 -16.65
N LYS A 102 3.42 -2.71 -16.54
CA LYS A 102 3.00 -4.04 -17.01
C LYS A 102 3.58 -5.15 -16.16
N LEU A 103 2.95 -6.32 -16.20
CA LEU A 103 3.57 -7.57 -15.75
C LEU A 103 4.36 -8.18 -16.91
N SER A 104 5.59 -8.62 -16.64
CA SER A 104 6.43 -9.29 -17.64
C SER A 104 7.15 -10.51 -17.05
N PRO A 105 7.15 -11.66 -17.75
CA PRO A 105 7.92 -12.83 -17.33
C PRO A 105 9.41 -12.70 -17.67
N GLN A 106 9.77 -11.74 -18.53
CA GLN A 106 11.14 -11.49 -18.99
C GLN A 106 11.41 -9.99 -18.91
N PRO A 107 11.53 -9.43 -17.68
CA PRO A 107 11.73 -8.00 -17.49
C PRO A 107 13.07 -7.57 -18.10
N GLN A 108 13.05 -6.50 -18.89
CA GLN A 108 14.25 -5.90 -19.44
C GLN A 108 14.51 -4.56 -18.75
N TYR A 109 15.75 -4.37 -18.33
CA TYR A 109 16.25 -3.07 -17.88
C TYR A 109 16.63 -2.24 -19.10
N ASN A 110 16.00 -1.09 -19.28
CA ASN A 110 16.45 -0.11 -20.27
C ASN A 110 16.17 1.32 -19.77
N GLU A 111 16.28 2.31 -20.64
CA GLU A 111 16.09 3.74 -20.28
C GLU A 111 14.64 4.09 -19.92
N LEU A 112 13.67 3.28 -20.33
CA LEU A 112 12.25 3.51 -20.09
C LEU A 112 11.66 2.50 -19.11
N ASN A 113 12.16 1.26 -19.12
CA ASN A 113 11.60 0.14 -18.36
C ASN A 113 12.41 -0.11 -17.10
N HIS A 114 11.72 -0.01 -15.97
CA HIS A 114 12.25 -0.18 -14.63
C HIS A 114 11.50 -1.31 -13.92
N PRO A 115 12.02 -2.55 -14.00
CA PRO A 115 11.49 -3.67 -13.23
C PRO A 115 11.57 -3.36 -11.73
N VAL A 116 10.50 -3.65 -10.97
CA VAL A 116 10.47 -3.55 -9.51
C VAL A 116 10.96 -4.88 -8.95
N GLU A 117 11.97 -4.86 -8.09
CA GLU A 117 12.52 -6.06 -7.43
C GLU A 117 12.18 -6.11 -5.94
N GLN A 118 11.96 -4.95 -5.31
CA GLN A 118 11.77 -4.83 -3.87
C GLN A 118 10.74 -3.74 -3.54
N ILE A 119 9.99 -3.94 -2.47
CA ILE A 119 9.09 -2.95 -1.89
C ILE A 119 9.62 -2.57 -0.51
N ARG A 120 9.70 -1.26 -0.23
CA ARG A 120 10.05 -0.77 1.10
C ARG A 120 8.87 -0.03 1.69
N LEU A 121 8.44 -0.45 2.87
CA LEU A 121 7.46 0.27 3.69
C LEU A 121 8.25 1.10 4.70
N ARG A 122 8.25 2.42 4.53
CA ARG A 122 8.85 3.35 5.48
C ARG A 122 7.76 3.95 6.37
N VAL A 123 7.97 3.94 7.68
CA VAL A 123 7.12 4.67 8.62
C VAL A 123 7.62 6.11 8.69
N CYS A 124 6.75 7.07 8.37
CA CYS A 124 7.10 8.50 8.44
C CYS A 124 7.43 8.90 9.87
N LYS A 125 8.44 9.78 10.05
CA LYS A 125 8.83 10.26 11.39
C LYS A 125 7.82 11.23 11.96
N THR A 126 7.13 11.94 11.08
CA THR A 126 6.21 13.02 11.41
C THR A 126 4.89 12.80 10.69
N LYS A 127 3.95 13.73 10.84
CA LYS A 127 2.85 13.86 9.92
C LYS A 127 3.43 14.07 8.52
N ALA A 128 2.80 13.49 7.51
CA ALA A 128 3.03 13.86 6.12
C ALA A 128 1.91 14.81 5.69
N HIS A 129 1.97 15.34 4.47
CA HIS A 129 0.93 16.20 3.92
C HIS A 129 -0.26 15.38 3.38
N THR A 130 -0.97 14.68 4.27
CA THR A 130 -2.11 13.82 3.91
C THR A 130 -3.26 13.90 4.92
N SER A 131 -4.50 13.77 4.43
CA SER A 131 -5.70 13.73 5.28
C SER A 131 -5.70 12.55 6.25
N LEU A 132 -5.02 11.45 5.89
CA LEU A 132 -4.88 10.27 6.75
C LEU A 132 -4.11 10.54 8.05
N ALA A 133 -3.33 11.63 8.12
CA ALA A 133 -2.46 11.93 9.26
C ALA A 133 -3.22 12.33 10.54
N ASN A 134 -4.55 12.39 10.45
CA ASN A 134 -5.44 12.62 11.59
C ASN A 134 -6.07 11.33 12.13
N GLU A 135 -5.88 10.20 11.44
CA GLU A 135 -6.51 8.92 11.79
C GLU A 135 -5.53 7.75 11.87
N GLN A 136 -4.35 7.87 11.25
CA GLN A 136 -3.38 6.78 11.15
C GLN A 136 -1.93 7.26 11.33
N THR A 137 -1.05 6.33 11.74
CA THR A 137 0.39 6.50 11.52
C THR A 137 0.64 6.49 10.02
N ILE A 138 1.40 7.45 9.50
CA ILE A 138 1.66 7.53 8.06
C ILE A 138 2.79 6.58 7.68
N ILE A 139 2.55 5.84 6.61
CA ILE A 139 3.54 4.97 5.99
C ILE A 139 3.65 5.29 4.51
N LYS A 140 4.78 4.90 3.94
CA LYS A 140 5.13 5.15 2.57
C LYS A 140 5.63 3.87 1.92
N TYR A 141 5.03 3.49 0.80
CA TYR A 141 5.54 2.42 -0.04
C TYR A 141 6.46 2.99 -1.11
N GLU A 142 7.69 2.50 -1.14
CA GLU A 142 8.67 2.78 -2.17
C GLU A 142 8.98 1.51 -2.97
N TYR A 143 9.20 1.67 -4.27
CA TYR A 143 9.53 0.59 -5.19
C TYR A 143 10.99 0.69 -5.60
N TRP A 144 11.71 -0.41 -5.54
CA TRP A 144 13.16 -0.43 -5.69
C TRP A 144 13.61 -1.50 -6.69
N ASN A 145 14.74 -1.24 -7.34
CA ASN A 145 15.52 -2.25 -8.05
C ASN A 145 17.01 -2.00 -7.85
N LYS A 146 17.85 -2.85 -8.45
CA LYS A 146 19.32 -2.75 -8.36
C LYS A 146 19.94 -1.39 -8.70
N LYS A 147 19.25 -0.52 -9.45
CA LYS A 147 19.72 0.84 -9.76
C LYS A 147 19.29 1.89 -8.73
N GLY A 148 18.31 1.58 -7.88
CA GLY A 148 17.82 2.47 -6.82
C GLY A 148 16.29 2.52 -6.71
N ARG A 149 15.81 3.58 -6.06
CA ARG A 149 14.38 3.87 -5.88
C ARG A 149 13.73 4.31 -7.20
N ILE A 150 12.57 3.74 -7.51
CA ILE A 150 11.71 4.07 -8.66
C ILE A 150 10.62 5.05 -8.19
N LEU A 151 10.37 6.10 -8.99
CA LEU A 151 9.64 7.28 -8.52
C LEU A 151 8.11 7.18 -8.62
N ILE A 152 7.45 7.12 -7.46
CA ILE A 152 6.40 7.98 -6.87
C ILE A 152 5.87 7.15 -5.70
N PRO A 153 6.22 7.51 -4.45
CA PRO A 153 5.79 6.72 -3.32
C PRO A 153 4.28 6.83 -3.12
N LEU A 154 3.69 5.73 -2.65
CA LEU A 154 2.30 5.77 -2.18
C LEU A 154 2.30 6.07 -0.69
N LEU A 155 1.80 7.25 -0.31
CA LEU A 155 1.46 7.56 1.08
C LEU A 155 0.15 6.89 1.46
N THR A 156 0.15 6.21 2.59
CA THR A 156 -1.04 5.62 3.21
C THR A 156 -0.82 5.52 4.71
N GLY A 157 -1.48 4.60 5.42
CA GLY A 157 -1.35 4.52 6.87
C GLY A 157 -1.37 3.11 7.43
N VAL A 158 -1.00 3.07 8.70
CA VAL A 158 -1.11 1.92 9.59
C VAL A 158 -1.80 2.40 10.86
N VAL A 159 -2.71 1.58 11.38
CA VAL A 159 -3.27 1.74 12.72
C VAL A 159 -2.67 0.64 13.57
N GLU A 160 -1.95 1.00 14.62
CA GLU A 160 -1.41 0.07 15.61
C GLU A 160 -1.77 0.60 16.98
N ASP A 161 -2.52 -0.20 17.73
CA ASP A 161 -2.93 0.13 19.09
C ASP A 161 -3.02 -1.15 19.94
N SER A 162 -3.42 -1.00 21.21
CA SER A 162 -3.59 -2.13 22.14
C SER A 162 -4.61 -3.20 21.71
N SER A 163 -5.49 -2.89 20.76
CA SER A 163 -6.58 -3.72 20.28
C SER A 163 -6.31 -4.37 18.93
N GLN A 164 -5.52 -3.74 18.04
CA GLN A 164 -5.24 -4.26 16.71
C GLN A 164 -4.01 -3.66 16.02
N ILE A 165 -3.59 -4.34 14.96
CA ILE A 165 -2.80 -3.75 13.88
C ILE A 165 -3.61 -3.89 12.59
N PHE A 166 -3.76 -2.78 11.87
CA PHE A 166 -4.33 -2.69 10.52
C PHE A 166 -3.30 -1.99 9.64
N LEU A 167 -2.84 -2.68 8.60
CA LEU A 167 -1.85 -2.15 7.67
C LEU A 167 -2.48 -2.01 6.29
N HIS A 168 -2.47 -0.80 5.70
CA HIS A 168 -2.82 -0.66 4.29
C HIS A 168 -1.79 -1.40 3.41
N PRO A 169 -2.21 -2.21 2.42
CA PRO A 169 -1.28 -2.90 1.54
C PRO A 169 -0.66 -1.95 0.49
N PRO A 170 0.45 -2.36 -0.17
CA PRO A 170 0.98 -1.62 -1.30
C PRO A 170 0.01 -1.70 -2.48
N ARG A 171 -0.45 -0.55 -2.99
CA ARG A 171 -1.44 -0.46 -4.09
C ARG A 171 -0.98 0.38 -5.28
N GLY A 172 0.33 0.51 -5.48
CA GLY A 172 0.89 1.13 -6.70
C GLY A 172 1.11 0.10 -7.81
N TYR A 173 0.92 0.51 -9.05
CA TYR A 173 1.20 -0.31 -10.24
C TYR A 173 0.51 -1.69 -10.19
N ALA A 174 1.25 -2.77 -10.47
CA ALA A 174 0.72 -4.13 -10.42
C ALA A 174 0.21 -4.56 -9.03
N PHE A 175 0.59 -3.85 -7.95
CA PHE A 175 0.16 -4.14 -6.60
C PHE A 175 -1.21 -3.53 -6.26
N LEU A 176 -1.80 -2.72 -7.16
CA LEU A 176 -3.17 -2.21 -7.01
C LEU A 176 -4.21 -3.33 -6.81
N MET A 177 -3.90 -4.55 -7.28
CA MET A 177 -4.73 -5.73 -7.04
C MET A 177 -5.00 -5.99 -5.55
N THR A 178 -4.08 -5.63 -4.66
CA THR A 178 -4.23 -5.83 -3.20
C THR A 178 -5.39 -5.03 -2.60
N GLU A 179 -5.89 -4.00 -3.30
CA GLU A 179 -7.08 -3.25 -2.88
C GLU A 179 -8.34 -4.14 -2.84
N PHE A 180 -8.39 -5.17 -3.71
CA PHE A 180 -9.48 -6.16 -3.74
C PHE A 180 -9.29 -7.33 -2.77
N ASN A 181 -8.14 -7.40 -2.09
CA ASN A 181 -7.82 -8.47 -1.15
C ASN A 181 -8.21 -8.08 0.29
N PRO A 182 -8.34 -9.06 1.20
CA PRO A 182 -8.26 -8.78 2.62
C PRO A 182 -6.98 -7.98 2.94
N PHE A 183 -7.11 -6.90 3.72
CA PHE A 183 -5.94 -6.16 4.18
C PHE A 183 -5.25 -6.91 5.33
N PRO A 184 -3.94 -6.73 5.54
CA PRO A 184 -3.26 -7.28 6.71
C PRO A 184 -3.83 -6.68 8.00
N ILE A 185 -4.60 -7.50 8.74
CA ILE A 185 -5.20 -7.14 10.02
C ILE A 185 -4.90 -8.24 11.03
N ILE A 186 -4.59 -7.85 12.27
CA ILE A 186 -4.55 -8.75 13.41
C ILE A 186 -5.15 -8.06 14.64
N LYS A 187 -5.96 -8.79 15.42
CA LYS A 187 -6.64 -8.24 16.60
C LYS A 187 -6.14 -8.89 17.89
N PHE A 188 -5.76 -8.07 18.87
CA PHE A 188 -5.33 -8.48 20.21
C PHE A 188 -6.51 -8.76 21.15
N PRO A 189 -6.37 -9.68 22.12
CA PRO A 189 -5.22 -10.57 22.34
C PRO A 189 -5.10 -11.64 21.24
N LEU A 190 -3.89 -12.15 21.03
CA LEU A 190 -3.56 -13.18 20.04
C LEU A 190 -4.01 -14.55 20.53
N LYS A 191 -5.23 -14.95 20.16
CA LYS A 191 -5.83 -16.23 20.55
C LYS A 191 -6.14 -17.06 19.32
N LEU A 192 -5.67 -18.31 19.28
CA LEU A 192 -6.00 -19.26 18.22
C LEU A 192 -7.53 -19.45 18.12
N GLY A 193 -8.02 -19.55 16.89
CA GLY A 193 -9.45 -19.63 16.58
C GLY A 193 -10.22 -18.31 16.72
N LYS A 194 -9.57 -17.20 17.13
CA LYS A 194 -10.22 -15.88 17.18
C LYS A 194 -10.57 -15.43 15.77
N THR A 195 -11.81 -14.96 15.60
CA THR A 195 -12.35 -14.52 14.32
C THR A 195 -12.88 -13.09 14.40
N TRP A 196 -12.87 -12.38 13.27
CA TRP A 196 -13.53 -11.09 13.10
C TRP A 196 -13.91 -10.86 11.64
N LYS A 197 -14.76 -9.87 11.41
CA LYS A 197 -15.19 -9.45 10.07
C LYS A 197 -14.72 -8.03 9.78
N ASN A 198 -14.53 -7.73 8.51
CA ASN A 198 -14.35 -6.38 8.01
C ASN A 198 -15.13 -6.20 6.70
N GLU A 199 -15.30 -4.95 6.29
CA GLU A 199 -15.82 -4.60 4.97
C GLU A 199 -14.88 -3.59 4.32
N ASN A 200 -14.58 -3.79 3.05
CA ASN A 200 -13.85 -2.81 2.24
C ASN A 200 -14.77 -2.31 1.13
N HIS A 201 -14.75 -0.99 0.91
CA HIS A 201 -15.47 -0.33 -0.16
C HIS A 201 -14.46 0.23 -1.15
N ILE A 202 -14.54 -0.19 -2.41
CA ILE A 202 -13.56 0.15 -3.44
C ILE A 202 -14.26 1.02 -4.49
N PRO A 203 -14.00 2.34 -4.51
CA PRO A 203 -14.55 3.24 -5.53
C PRO A 203 -14.05 2.90 -6.94
N PRO A 204 -14.86 3.08 -7.99
CA PRO A 204 -14.44 2.89 -9.38
C PRO A 204 -13.13 3.60 -9.73
N SER A 205 -13.03 4.87 -9.37
CA SER A 205 -11.89 5.73 -9.66
C SER A 205 -10.55 5.21 -9.12
N MET A 206 -10.56 4.32 -8.12
CA MET A 206 -9.34 3.76 -7.54
C MET A 206 -8.73 2.64 -8.39
N VAL A 207 -9.51 2.00 -9.25
CA VAL A 207 -9.15 0.71 -9.88
C VAL A 207 -9.42 0.68 -11.39
N GLU A 208 -9.87 1.79 -11.97
CA GLU A 208 -10.12 1.95 -13.40
C GLU A 208 -8.93 1.53 -14.29
N GLU A 209 -7.70 1.65 -13.79
CA GLU A 209 -6.48 1.17 -14.48
C GLU A 209 -6.40 -0.36 -14.62
N LEU A 210 -6.99 -1.10 -13.69
CA LEU A 210 -6.96 -2.56 -13.67
C LEU A 210 -8.22 -3.16 -14.28
N ILE A 211 -9.37 -2.71 -13.77
CA ILE A 211 -10.68 -3.26 -14.08
C ILE A 211 -11.66 -2.09 -14.06
N LYS A 212 -12.32 -1.85 -15.20
CA LYS A 212 -13.45 -0.94 -15.23
C LYS A 212 -14.57 -1.52 -14.38
N ILE A 213 -14.96 -0.82 -13.32
CA ILE A 213 -16.12 -1.17 -12.50
C ILE A 213 -17.15 -0.04 -12.56
N ASP A 214 -18.43 -0.39 -12.65
CA ASP A 214 -19.50 0.61 -12.82
C ASP A 214 -19.97 1.19 -11.47
N GLU A 215 -19.75 0.46 -10.38
CA GLU A 215 -20.21 0.80 -9.03
C GLU A 215 -19.12 0.52 -7.99
N VAL A 216 -19.30 1.06 -6.78
CA VAL A 216 -18.44 0.76 -5.64
C VAL A 216 -18.45 -0.74 -5.37
N ALA A 217 -17.29 -1.39 -5.45
CA ALA A 217 -17.19 -2.80 -5.14
C ALA A 217 -17.13 -2.98 -3.60
N VAL A 218 -18.15 -3.63 -3.05
CA VAL A 218 -18.22 -3.97 -1.62
C VAL A 218 -17.64 -5.37 -1.40
N ARG A 219 -16.72 -5.48 -0.46
CA ARG A 219 -15.98 -6.71 -0.15
C ARG A 219 -16.18 -7.07 1.31
N THR A 220 -16.96 -8.12 1.60
CA THR A 220 -17.09 -8.66 2.96
C THR A 220 -15.95 -9.63 3.24
N ILE A 221 -15.27 -9.44 4.36
CA ILE A 221 -14.05 -10.18 4.71
C ILE A 221 -14.24 -10.88 6.05
N GLN A 222 -13.81 -12.14 6.11
CA GLN A 222 -13.74 -12.94 7.33
C GLN A 222 -12.28 -13.27 7.62
N TYR A 223 -11.86 -13.07 8.87
CA TYR A 223 -10.52 -13.37 9.37
C TYR A 223 -10.58 -14.42 10.47
N THR A 224 -9.49 -15.19 10.60
CA THR A 224 -9.25 -16.15 11.68
C THR A 224 -7.76 -16.22 12.02
N ILE A 225 -7.39 -16.17 13.30
CA ILE A 225 -6.06 -16.62 13.75
C ILE A 225 -6.06 -18.14 13.73
N ASP A 226 -5.47 -18.71 12.68
CA ASP A 226 -5.54 -20.14 12.35
C ASP A 226 -4.58 -20.96 13.21
N SER A 227 -3.32 -20.57 13.24
CA SER A 227 -2.26 -21.37 13.84
C SER A 227 -1.10 -20.49 14.33
N LYS A 228 -0.22 -21.08 15.15
CA LYS A 228 1.07 -20.52 15.54
C LYS A 228 2.16 -21.44 14.98
N THR A 229 3.06 -20.91 14.17
CA THR A 229 4.04 -21.70 13.41
C THR A 229 5.42 -21.07 13.51
N LEU A 230 6.46 -21.91 13.48
CA LEU A 230 7.83 -21.46 13.26
C LEU A 230 8.03 -21.22 11.75
N LEU A 231 8.46 -20.03 11.38
CA LEU A 231 8.78 -19.66 10.00
C LEU A 231 10.27 -19.37 9.89
N LYS A 232 10.95 -20.02 8.95
CA LYS A 232 12.34 -19.71 8.63
C LYS A 232 12.39 -18.47 7.76
N THR A 233 13.11 -17.44 8.20
CA THR A 233 13.23 -16.16 7.48
C THR A 233 14.69 -15.73 7.41
N THR A 234 14.98 -14.65 6.67
CA THR A 234 16.32 -14.02 6.69
C THR A 234 16.65 -13.35 8.02
N LEU A 235 15.64 -13.04 8.83
CA LEU A 235 15.78 -12.52 10.21
C LEU A 235 15.96 -13.65 11.24
N GLY A 236 16.05 -14.91 10.80
CA GLY A 236 16.12 -16.09 11.64
C GLY A 236 14.79 -16.86 11.71
N ASP A 237 14.71 -17.78 12.67
CA ASP A 237 13.54 -18.61 12.89
C ASP A 237 12.53 -17.85 13.77
N LEU A 238 11.39 -17.46 13.19
CA LEU A 238 10.41 -16.60 13.82
C LEU A 238 9.13 -17.35 14.16
N VAL A 239 8.71 -17.28 15.41
CA VAL A 239 7.38 -17.77 15.80
C VAL A 239 6.33 -16.76 15.36
N CYS A 240 5.41 -17.20 14.50
CA CYS A 240 4.41 -16.35 13.86
C CYS A 240 3.00 -16.88 14.08
N TYR A 241 2.04 -15.97 14.24
CA TYR A 241 0.61 -16.26 14.14
C TYR A 241 0.20 -16.17 12.68
N LYS A 242 -0.36 -17.25 12.14
CA LYS A 242 -0.93 -17.28 10.81
C LYS A 242 -2.38 -16.82 10.88
N VAL A 243 -2.69 -15.70 10.23
CA VAL A 243 -4.03 -15.20 10.02
C VAL A 243 -4.49 -15.60 8.63
N ILE A 244 -5.62 -16.31 8.54
CA ILE A 244 -6.27 -16.63 7.27
C ILE A 244 -7.44 -15.65 7.10
N ALA A 245 -7.49 -15.00 5.94
CA ALA A 245 -8.56 -14.09 5.57
C ALA A 245 -9.13 -14.44 4.19
N SER A 246 -10.45 -14.37 4.07
CA SER A 246 -11.16 -14.57 2.80
C SER A 246 -12.12 -13.41 2.57
N SER A 247 -12.06 -12.83 1.38
CA SER A 247 -12.94 -11.76 0.91
C SER A 247 -13.88 -12.28 -0.16
N LYS A 248 -15.16 -11.90 -0.06
CA LYS A 248 -16.19 -12.17 -1.07
C LYS A 248 -16.93 -10.88 -1.42
N GLY A 249 -17.40 -10.78 -2.65
CA GLY A 249 -18.16 -9.64 -3.15
C GLY A 249 -18.43 -9.78 -4.64
N GLN A 250 -19.07 -8.78 -5.23
CA GLN A 250 -19.34 -8.73 -6.66
C GLN A 250 -18.52 -7.64 -7.34
N ILE A 251 -18.13 -7.89 -8.58
CA ILE A 251 -17.51 -6.91 -9.47
C ILE A 251 -18.24 -7.03 -10.81
N ASN A 252 -18.90 -5.96 -11.27
CA ASN A 252 -19.74 -5.93 -12.47
C ASN A 252 -20.76 -7.09 -12.51
N GLY A 253 -21.46 -7.31 -11.39
CA GLY A 253 -22.43 -8.40 -11.23
C GLY A 253 -21.84 -9.80 -11.12
N GLN A 254 -20.52 -9.98 -11.24
CA GLN A 254 -19.87 -11.28 -11.16
C GLN A 254 -19.33 -11.55 -9.75
N PRO A 255 -19.61 -12.71 -9.14
CA PRO A 255 -18.99 -13.11 -7.88
C PRO A 255 -17.47 -13.19 -8.01
N LYS A 256 -16.76 -12.54 -7.09
CA LYS A 256 -15.29 -12.56 -7.01
C LYS A 256 -14.86 -12.87 -5.60
N GLU A 257 -13.84 -13.71 -5.47
CA GLU A 257 -13.23 -14.08 -4.20
C GLU A 257 -11.73 -13.79 -4.23
N SER A 258 -11.18 -13.45 -3.06
CA SER A 258 -9.74 -13.26 -2.86
C SER A 258 -9.37 -13.70 -1.46
N LYS A 259 -8.10 -14.04 -1.24
CA LYS A 259 -7.60 -14.56 0.04
C LYS A 259 -6.29 -13.90 0.43
N LEU A 260 -6.01 -13.91 1.72
CA LEU A 260 -4.72 -13.57 2.31
C LEU A 260 -4.38 -14.57 3.41
N HIS A 261 -3.18 -15.16 3.36
CA HIS A 261 -2.55 -15.75 4.53
C HIS A 261 -1.44 -14.80 5.01
N ALA A 262 -1.66 -14.14 6.15
CA ALA A 262 -0.70 -13.25 6.77
C ALA A 262 0.01 -13.95 7.93
N PHE A 263 1.33 -13.83 8.00
CA PHE A 263 2.15 -14.36 9.09
C PHE A 263 2.63 -13.18 9.91
N PHE A 264 2.17 -13.10 11.16
CA PHE A 264 2.44 -11.99 12.06
C PHE A 264 3.36 -12.43 13.20
N ASN A 265 4.44 -11.70 13.41
CA ASN A 265 5.33 -11.81 14.54
C ASN A 265 5.16 -10.57 15.44
N GLU A 266 5.20 -10.75 16.75
CA GLU A 266 4.93 -9.67 17.71
C GLU A 266 6.01 -8.57 17.72
N GLU A 267 7.23 -8.87 17.27
CA GLU A 267 8.35 -7.92 17.19
C GLU A 267 8.47 -7.31 15.78
N TYR A 268 8.36 -8.15 14.75
CA TYR A 268 8.63 -7.76 13.36
C TYR A 268 7.38 -7.44 12.52
N GLY A 269 6.19 -7.60 13.07
CA GLY A 269 4.94 -7.34 12.35
C GLY A 269 4.61 -8.42 11.33
N PHE A 270 4.09 -8.01 10.17
CA PHE A 270 3.73 -8.95 9.09
C PHE A 270 4.97 -9.42 8.33
N VAL A 271 5.50 -10.58 8.70
CA VAL A 271 6.74 -11.12 8.11
C VAL A 271 6.53 -11.77 6.75
N LYS A 272 5.31 -12.23 6.45
CA LYS A 272 4.95 -12.82 5.16
C LYS A 272 3.47 -12.59 4.86
N LEU A 273 3.16 -12.23 3.61
CA LEU A 273 1.79 -12.01 3.14
C LEU A 273 1.58 -12.78 1.83
N ASN A 274 0.72 -13.80 1.85
CA ASN A 274 0.40 -14.60 0.66
C ASN A 274 -1.01 -14.29 0.18
N TYR A 275 -1.12 -13.55 -0.92
CA TYR A 275 -2.37 -13.19 -1.56
C TYR A 275 -2.77 -14.18 -2.66
N THR A 276 -4.06 -14.49 -2.72
CA THR A 276 -4.72 -15.01 -3.92
C THR A 276 -5.67 -13.94 -4.41
N ASN A 277 -5.39 -13.40 -5.60
CA ASN A 277 -6.09 -12.26 -6.16
C ASN A 277 -7.39 -12.68 -6.86
N ILE A 278 -8.26 -11.69 -7.15
CA ILE A 278 -9.55 -11.91 -7.80
C ILE A 278 -9.45 -12.42 -9.25
N ASP A 279 -8.28 -12.30 -9.88
CA ASP A 279 -7.97 -12.87 -11.20
C ASP A 279 -7.25 -14.23 -11.12
N GLY A 280 -7.11 -14.79 -9.92
CA GLY A 280 -6.43 -16.06 -9.67
C GLY A 280 -4.90 -15.96 -9.61
N SER A 281 -4.31 -14.78 -9.84
CA SER A 281 -2.86 -14.59 -9.63
C SER A 281 -2.49 -14.69 -8.15
N LEU A 282 -1.24 -15.05 -7.90
CA LEU A 282 -0.68 -15.17 -6.57
C LEU A 282 0.37 -14.09 -6.36
N LEU A 283 0.31 -13.40 -5.21
CA LEU A 283 1.27 -12.38 -4.84
C LEU A 283 1.77 -12.66 -3.43
N THR A 284 3.07 -12.85 -3.28
CA THR A 284 3.71 -13.08 -1.98
C THR A 284 4.63 -11.92 -1.66
N PHE A 285 4.56 -11.40 -0.44
CA PHE A 285 5.58 -10.53 0.15
C PHE A 285 6.30 -11.28 1.27
N ASP A 286 7.63 -11.22 1.27
CA ASP A 286 8.51 -11.79 2.28
C ASP A 286 9.36 -10.68 2.90
N LEU A 287 9.27 -10.49 4.21
CA LEU A 287 10.09 -9.53 4.94
C LEU A 287 11.54 -10.02 4.95
N MET A 288 12.42 -9.20 4.40
CA MET A 288 13.83 -9.52 4.24
C MET A 288 14.69 -8.85 5.30
N ASP A 289 14.35 -7.61 5.64
CA ASP A 289 15.16 -6.77 6.52
C ASP A 289 14.32 -5.65 7.19
N ILE A 290 14.83 -5.13 8.30
CA ILE A 290 14.30 -3.94 8.98
C ILE A 290 15.44 -2.97 9.22
N ILE A 291 15.27 -1.75 8.73
CA ILE A 291 16.25 -0.68 8.83
C ILE A 291 15.66 0.41 9.71
N ASP A 292 16.29 0.68 10.84
CA ASP A 292 15.98 1.84 11.67
C ASP A 292 16.84 3.03 11.21
N ASP A 293 16.19 4.15 10.87
CA ASP A 293 16.91 5.41 10.69
C ASP A 293 17.67 5.70 11.99
N LYS A 294 19.00 5.75 11.94
CA LYS A 294 19.79 6.24 13.08
C LYS A 294 19.22 7.60 13.46
N LEU A 295 18.69 7.73 14.67
CA LEU A 295 18.37 9.04 15.23
C LEU A 295 19.69 9.81 15.22
N VAL A 296 19.83 10.75 14.30
CA VAL A 296 20.87 11.76 14.39
C VAL A 296 20.47 12.58 15.60
N SER A 297 21.07 12.28 16.75
CA SER A 297 21.00 13.14 17.93
C SER A 297 21.48 14.52 17.48
N LYS A 298 20.55 15.48 17.35
CA LYS A 298 20.89 16.89 17.26
C LYS A 298 21.50 17.34 18.58
#